data_AF-A0A529L5E8-F1
#
_entry.id   AF-A0A529L5E8-F1
#
_cell.length_a   1.000
_cell.length_b   1.000
_cell.length_c   1.000
_cell.angle_alpha   90.00
_cell.angle_beta   90.00
_cell.angle_gamma   90.00
#
_symmetry.space_group_name_H-M   'P 1'
#
loop_
_entity.id
_entity.type
_entity.pdbx_description
1 polymer ?
#
loop_
_entity_poly.entity_id
_entity_poly.type
_entity_poly.pdbx_seq_one_letter_code
_entity_poly.pdbx_strand_id
1 'polypeptide(L)'
;PHPAFRLFSTANTVGLGDTTGLYHGTQQINQAQMDRWSIVTTLNYLPHDNEVNIVLAKAKHYRDGKGKDIVNKMVRVADMTRSAFINGDLSTVMSPRTVITWAENAEIFGNIGMAFRLTFLNKCDELERSVVAEFYQRAFGEDLPESAANVVLG
;
A
#
# COMPACT_ATOMS: atom_id res chain seq x y z
N PRO A 1 5.08 30.90 -26.04
CA PRO A 1 5.43 29.66 -25.32
C PRO A 1 6.15 28.66 -26.24
N HIS A 2 7.00 27.80 -25.67
CA HIS A 2 7.73 26.79 -26.44
C HIS A 2 6.77 25.72 -27.01
N PRO A 3 6.91 25.25 -28.28
CA PRO A 3 5.98 24.28 -28.88
C PRO A 3 5.82 22.96 -28.10
N ALA A 4 6.88 22.52 -27.42
CA ALA A 4 6.88 21.32 -26.59
C ALA A 4 6.52 21.55 -25.11
N PHE A 5 6.08 22.76 -24.72
CA PHE A 5 5.71 23.04 -23.33
C PHE A 5 4.51 22.18 -22.90
N ARG A 6 4.63 21.49 -21.75
CA ARG A 6 3.60 20.68 -21.12
C ARG A 6 3.62 20.90 -19.61
N LEU A 7 2.45 20.92 -18.99
CA LEU A 7 2.28 21.02 -17.54
C LEU A 7 1.53 19.79 -17.06
N PHE A 8 2.06 19.14 -16.02
CA PHE A 8 1.45 18.01 -15.34
C PHE A 8 1.35 18.33 -13.85
N SER A 9 0.26 17.88 -13.21
CA SER A 9 0.08 17.97 -11.77
C SER A 9 -0.63 16.71 -11.26
N THR A 10 -0.44 16.41 -9.98
CA THR A 10 -1.05 15.27 -9.30
C THR A 10 -1.83 15.76 -8.10
N ALA A 11 -3.01 15.20 -7.86
CA ALA A 11 -3.81 15.47 -6.67
C ALA A 11 -4.41 14.16 -6.15
N ASN A 12 -4.49 14.02 -4.83
CA ASN A 12 -5.02 12.81 -4.20
C ASN A 12 -6.56 12.76 -4.25
N THR A 13 -7.23 13.91 -4.12
CA THR A 13 -8.71 13.99 -4.03
C THR A 13 -9.36 14.71 -5.22
N VAL A 14 -8.64 14.85 -6.34
CA VAL A 14 -9.09 15.63 -7.53
C VAL A 14 -9.57 17.05 -7.16
N GLY A 15 -9.05 17.59 -6.05
CA GLY A 15 -9.41 18.92 -5.58
C GLY A 15 -10.78 19.04 -4.89
N LEU A 16 -11.46 17.93 -4.59
CA LEU A 16 -12.73 17.95 -3.84
C LEU A 16 -12.53 18.21 -2.33
N GLY A 17 -11.28 18.39 -1.88
CA GLY A 17 -10.94 18.38 -0.47
C GLY A 17 -11.06 16.98 0.10
N ASP A 18 -11.13 16.87 1.42
CA ASP A 18 -11.32 15.60 2.11
C ASP A 18 -12.57 15.67 2.98
N THR A 19 -13.69 15.18 2.46
CA THR A 19 -14.94 15.04 3.21
C THR A 19 -14.95 13.80 4.11
N THR A 20 -13.92 12.96 4.03
CA THR A 20 -13.83 11.65 4.68
C THR A 20 -12.86 11.60 5.86
N GLY A 21 -11.93 12.56 5.96
CA GLY A 21 -10.81 12.54 6.91
C GLY A 21 -9.61 11.69 6.47
N LEU A 22 -9.71 10.98 5.34
CA LEU A 22 -8.69 10.04 4.85
C LEU A 22 -7.41 10.72 4.32
N TYR A 23 -7.50 12.00 3.98
CA TYR A 23 -6.39 12.81 3.45
C TYR A 23 -6.28 14.12 4.23
N HIS A 24 -6.00 13.99 5.53
CA HIS A 24 -5.74 15.12 6.41
C HIS A 24 -4.78 16.13 5.78
N GLY A 25 -5.20 17.40 5.74
CA GLY A 25 -4.42 18.49 5.17
C GLY A 25 -4.62 18.74 3.67
N THR A 26 -5.42 17.92 2.97
CA THR A 26 -5.82 18.25 1.60
C THR A 26 -6.84 19.39 1.58
N GLN A 27 -6.56 20.38 0.74
CA GLN A 27 -7.41 21.56 0.56
C GLN A 27 -8.22 21.41 -0.71
N GLN A 28 -9.42 21.98 -0.72
CA GLN A 28 -10.24 22.03 -1.92
C GLN A 28 -9.55 22.94 -2.97
N ILE A 29 -9.52 22.48 -4.23
CA ILE A 29 -9.03 23.29 -5.34
C ILE A 29 -10.20 24.12 -5.85
N ASN A 30 -9.98 25.41 -6.10
CA ASN A 30 -11.05 26.26 -6.65
C ASN A 30 -11.47 25.77 -8.06
N GLN A 31 -12.74 25.97 -8.41
CA GLN A 31 -13.28 25.50 -9.69
C GLN A 31 -12.54 26.13 -10.89
N ALA A 32 -12.21 27.43 -10.83
CA ALA A 32 -11.50 28.14 -11.89
C ALA A 32 -10.08 27.59 -12.17
N GLN A 33 -9.48 26.90 -11.21
CA GLN A 33 -8.20 26.23 -11.32
C GLN A 33 -8.39 24.81 -11.86
N MET A 34 -9.47 24.12 -11.47
CA MET A 34 -9.84 22.82 -12.05
C MET A 34 -10.15 22.94 -13.56
N ASP A 35 -10.87 23.99 -13.98
CA ASP A 35 -11.21 24.24 -15.39
C ASP A 35 -9.98 24.50 -16.29
N ARG A 36 -8.79 24.74 -15.71
CA ARG A 36 -7.53 24.89 -16.46
C ARG A 36 -6.88 23.55 -16.82
N TRP A 37 -7.36 22.43 -16.29
CA TRP A 37 -6.86 21.09 -16.60
C TRP A 37 -7.75 20.43 -17.64
N SER A 38 -7.29 20.44 -18.89
CA SER A 38 -8.05 19.88 -20.02
C SER A 38 -8.13 18.34 -20.02
N ILE A 39 -7.28 17.67 -19.25
CA ILE A 39 -7.25 16.22 -19.10
C ILE A 39 -7.09 15.91 -17.61
N VAL A 40 -8.05 15.16 -17.06
CA VAL A 40 -7.98 14.61 -15.71
C VAL A 40 -8.04 13.10 -15.82
N THR A 41 -7.05 12.41 -15.25
CA THR A 41 -7.00 10.95 -15.21
C THR A 41 -6.96 10.49 -13.75
N THR A 42 -7.65 9.41 -13.45
CA THR A 42 -7.65 8.78 -12.13
C THR A 42 -6.66 7.63 -12.12
N LEU A 43 -5.82 7.57 -11.09
CA LEU A 43 -4.89 6.46 -10.89
C LEU A 43 -5.33 5.67 -9.67
N ASN A 44 -6.13 4.64 -9.92
CA ASN A 44 -6.55 3.67 -8.90
C ASN A 44 -5.48 2.58 -8.72
N TYR A 45 -5.64 1.75 -7.68
CA TYR A 45 -4.80 0.57 -7.49
C TYR A 45 -4.89 -0.36 -8.70
N LEU A 46 -3.75 -0.97 -9.02
CA LEU A 46 -3.60 -1.81 -10.19
C LEU A 46 -4.29 -3.17 -9.97
N PRO A 47 -4.69 -3.87 -11.05
CA PRO A 47 -5.00 -5.28 -10.95
C PRO A 47 -3.84 -6.05 -10.30
N HIS A 48 -4.18 -7.06 -9.50
CA HIS A 48 -3.23 -7.86 -8.71
C HIS A 48 -1.99 -8.28 -9.52
N ASP A 49 -2.19 -8.92 -10.66
CA ASP A 49 -1.11 -9.44 -11.50
C ASP A 49 -0.18 -8.34 -12.04
N ASN A 50 -0.73 -7.15 -12.31
CA ASN A 50 0.07 -6.01 -12.76
C ASN A 50 0.97 -5.50 -11.65
N GLU A 51 0.47 -5.44 -10.41
CA GLU A 51 1.28 -5.05 -9.27
C GLU A 51 2.34 -6.10 -8.93
N VAL A 52 2.01 -7.39 -8.98
CA VAL A 52 2.98 -8.49 -8.83
C VAL A 52 4.12 -8.32 -9.84
N ASN A 53 3.81 -8.06 -11.11
CA ASN A 53 4.81 -7.84 -12.14
C ASN A 53 5.68 -6.60 -11.87
N ILE A 54 5.11 -5.50 -11.34
CA ILE A 54 5.87 -4.30 -10.96
C ILE A 54 6.80 -4.61 -9.78
N VAL A 55 6.32 -5.31 -8.77
CA VAL A 55 7.14 -5.70 -7.61
C VAL A 55 8.29 -6.59 -8.06
N LEU A 56 8.04 -7.63 -8.87
CA LEU A 56 9.09 -8.50 -9.44
C LEU A 56 10.06 -7.75 -10.36
N ALA A 57 9.61 -6.69 -11.03
CA ALA A 57 10.49 -5.86 -11.85
C ALA A 57 11.52 -5.12 -10.97
N LYS A 58 11.15 -4.73 -9.74
CA LYS A 58 11.98 -4.01 -8.78
C LYS A 58 12.77 -4.95 -7.86
N ALA A 59 12.09 -5.89 -7.20
CA ALA A 59 12.65 -6.93 -6.34
C ALA A 59 13.12 -8.14 -7.17
N LYS A 60 14.25 -7.98 -7.87
CA LYS A 60 14.74 -8.96 -8.85
C LYS A 60 15.04 -10.34 -8.26
N HIS A 61 15.38 -10.40 -6.97
CA HIS A 61 15.66 -11.62 -6.20
C HIS A 61 14.45 -12.55 -6.07
N TYR A 62 13.23 -12.05 -6.26
CA TYR A 62 12.01 -12.86 -6.22
C TYR A 62 11.50 -13.34 -7.58
N ARG A 63 12.29 -13.21 -8.66
CA ARG A 63 11.84 -13.57 -10.03
C ARG A 63 11.74 -15.08 -10.31
N ASP A 64 12.17 -15.93 -9.40
CA ASP A 64 12.00 -17.37 -9.51
C ASP A 64 10.58 -17.81 -9.12
N GLY A 65 10.25 -19.09 -9.31
CA GLY A 65 8.89 -19.59 -9.05
C GLY A 65 8.46 -19.41 -7.60
N LYS A 66 9.35 -19.72 -6.63
CA LYS A 66 9.07 -19.56 -5.20
C LYS A 66 8.93 -18.10 -4.80
N GLY A 67 9.80 -17.23 -5.31
CA GLY A 67 9.76 -15.80 -5.07
C GLY A 67 8.52 -15.14 -5.65
N LYS A 68 8.07 -15.58 -6.83
CA LYS A 68 6.81 -15.12 -7.42
C LYS A 68 5.62 -15.44 -6.51
N ASP A 69 5.58 -16.63 -5.92
CA ASP A 69 4.50 -16.98 -4.98
C ASP A 69 4.54 -16.12 -3.71
N ILE A 70 5.73 -15.80 -3.21
CA ILE A 70 5.90 -14.87 -2.08
C ILE A 70 5.36 -13.48 -2.44
N VAL A 71 5.72 -12.95 -3.61
CA VAL A 71 5.25 -11.63 -4.05
C VAL A 71 3.73 -11.61 -4.26
N ASN A 72 3.13 -12.68 -4.80
CA ASN A 72 1.67 -12.82 -4.88
C ASN A 72 1.03 -12.69 -3.50
N LYS A 73 1.57 -13.37 -2.49
CA LYS A 73 1.09 -13.26 -1.10
C LYS A 73 1.27 -11.85 -0.55
N MET A 74 2.39 -11.19 -0.83
CA MET A 74 2.62 -9.80 -0.40
C MET A 74 1.59 -8.83 -0.99
N VAL A 75 1.31 -8.93 -2.30
CA VAL A 75 0.28 -8.12 -2.96
C VAL A 75 -1.12 -8.48 -2.43
N ARG A 76 -1.36 -9.76 -2.10
CA ARG A 76 -2.64 -10.19 -1.50
C ARG A 76 -2.89 -9.54 -0.14
N VAL A 77 -1.86 -9.39 0.70
CA VAL A 77 -1.97 -8.62 1.95
C VAL A 77 -2.31 -7.16 1.64
N ALA A 78 -1.63 -6.54 0.67
CA ALA A 78 -1.90 -5.16 0.27
C ALA A 78 -3.36 -4.98 -0.21
N ASP A 79 -3.89 -5.89 -1.00
CA ASP A 79 -5.30 -5.86 -1.46
C ASP A 79 -6.30 -5.92 -0.30
N MET A 80 -6.03 -6.75 0.72
CA MET A 80 -6.86 -6.81 1.92
C MET A 80 -6.79 -5.50 2.72
N THR A 81 -5.59 -4.91 2.89
CA THR A 81 -5.47 -3.61 3.57
C THR A 81 -6.19 -2.49 2.83
N ARG A 82 -6.19 -2.48 1.49
CA ARG A 82 -6.92 -1.50 0.67
C ARG A 82 -8.44 -1.68 0.78
N SER A 83 -8.90 -2.92 0.79
CA SER A 83 -10.32 -3.23 0.97
C SER A 83 -10.80 -2.77 2.34
N ALA A 84 -10.03 -3.07 3.39
CA ALA A 84 -10.31 -2.64 4.75
C ALA A 84 -10.29 -1.11 4.90
N PHE A 85 -9.34 -0.43 4.25
CA PHE A 85 -9.30 1.03 4.20
C PHE A 85 -10.55 1.64 3.54
N ILE A 86 -10.99 1.07 2.40
CA ILE A 86 -12.21 1.52 1.71
C ILE A 86 -13.46 1.32 2.59
N ASN A 87 -13.48 0.26 3.39
CA ASN A 87 -14.59 -0.04 4.32
C ASN A 87 -14.55 0.81 5.61
N GLY A 88 -13.44 1.51 5.88
CA GLY A 88 -13.24 2.28 7.12
C GLY A 88 -12.71 1.45 8.30
N ASP A 89 -12.29 0.20 8.07
CA ASP A 89 -11.71 -0.68 9.09
C ASP A 89 -10.24 -0.37 9.39
N LEU A 90 -9.54 0.25 8.42
CA LEU A 90 -8.16 0.71 8.56
C LEU A 90 -8.02 2.18 8.19
N SER A 91 -7.18 2.89 8.93
CA SER A 91 -6.74 4.25 8.62
C SER A 91 -5.48 4.30 7.76
N THR A 92 -4.74 3.18 7.68
CA THR A 92 -3.46 3.09 6.96
C THR A 92 -3.52 2.04 5.85
N VAL A 93 -3.05 2.40 4.65
CA VAL A 93 -3.13 1.56 3.44
C VAL A 93 -1.77 1.27 2.82
N MET A 94 -1.62 0.09 2.20
CA MET A 94 -0.42 -0.28 1.46
C MET A 94 -0.45 0.20 0.01
N SER A 95 0.50 1.06 -0.34
CA SER A 95 0.79 1.41 -1.75
C SER A 95 1.69 0.35 -2.42
N PRO A 96 1.77 0.30 -3.76
CA PRO A 96 2.75 -0.56 -4.44
C PRO A 96 4.20 -0.30 -4.00
N ARG A 97 4.53 0.95 -3.64
CA ARG A 97 5.84 1.28 -3.06
C ARG A 97 6.07 0.58 -1.73
N THR A 98 5.04 0.51 -0.88
CA THR A 98 5.12 -0.22 0.40
C THR A 98 5.42 -1.69 0.18
N VAL A 99 4.79 -2.32 -0.83
CA VAL A 99 5.03 -3.73 -1.17
C VAL A 99 6.47 -3.94 -1.69
N ILE A 100 6.97 -3.05 -2.55
CA ILE A 100 8.37 -3.08 -3.03
C ILE A 100 9.35 -2.97 -1.85
N THR A 101 9.17 -1.99 -0.97
CA THR A 101 10.02 -1.81 0.22
C THR A 101 9.97 -3.02 1.14
N TRP A 102 8.80 -3.65 1.29
CA TRP A 102 8.68 -4.87 2.08
C TRP A 102 9.47 -6.02 1.46
N ALA A 103 9.37 -6.22 0.14
CA ALA A 103 10.12 -7.24 -0.58
C ALA A 103 11.64 -7.04 -0.49
N GLU A 104 12.12 -5.80 -0.58
CA GLU A 104 13.54 -5.46 -0.40
C GLU A 104 14.00 -5.68 1.05
N ASN A 105 13.20 -5.26 2.04
CA ASN A 105 13.52 -5.49 3.44
C ASN A 105 13.54 -6.99 3.80
N ALA A 106 12.67 -7.80 3.18
CA ALA A 106 12.65 -9.24 3.41
C ALA A 106 13.95 -9.94 2.97
N GLU A 107 14.59 -9.44 1.91
CA GLU A 107 15.94 -9.89 1.51
C GLU A 107 17.00 -9.46 2.52
N ILE A 108 16.97 -8.19 2.95
CA ILE A 108 17.95 -7.62 3.88
C ILE A 108 17.91 -8.35 5.24
N PHE A 109 16.72 -8.59 5.77
CA PHE A 109 16.55 -9.21 7.09
C PHE A 109 16.50 -10.74 7.05
N GLY A 110 16.34 -11.34 5.86
CA GLY A 110 16.11 -12.78 5.72
C GLY A 110 14.83 -13.28 6.40
N ASN A 111 13.88 -12.39 6.69
CA ASN A 111 12.63 -12.71 7.39
C ASN A 111 11.47 -11.85 6.88
N ILE A 112 10.48 -12.49 6.26
CA ILE A 112 9.32 -11.83 5.64
C ILE A 112 8.42 -11.16 6.68
N GLY A 113 8.13 -11.82 7.80
CA GLY A 113 7.26 -11.30 8.85
C GLY A 113 7.86 -10.11 9.59
N MET A 114 9.16 -10.18 9.91
CA MET A 114 9.90 -9.05 10.48
C MET A 114 9.93 -7.88 9.50
N ALA A 115 10.23 -8.13 8.23
CA ALA A 115 10.23 -7.10 7.21
C ALA A 115 8.84 -6.45 7.04
N PHE A 116 7.76 -7.23 7.13
CA PHE A 116 6.38 -6.72 7.08
C PHE A 116 6.11 -5.77 8.24
N ARG A 117 6.49 -6.18 9.45
CA ARG A 117 6.29 -5.39 10.67
C ARG A 117 6.97 -4.03 10.56
N LEU A 118 8.26 -4.03 10.21
CA LEU A 118 9.07 -2.82 10.10
C LEU A 118 8.64 -1.93 8.94
N THR A 119 8.11 -2.52 7.86
CA THR A 119 7.69 -1.75 6.68
C THR A 119 6.30 -1.13 6.84
N PHE A 120 5.37 -1.84 7.47
CA PHE A 120 3.95 -1.47 7.48
C PHE A 120 3.30 -1.56 8.86
N LEU A 121 3.31 -2.72 9.52
CA LEU A 121 2.50 -2.92 10.75
C LEU A 121 2.77 -1.89 11.85
N ASN A 122 4.03 -1.48 12.04
CA ASN A 122 4.39 -0.49 13.06
C ASN A 122 3.82 0.91 12.77
N LYS A 123 3.38 1.18 11.54
CA LYS A 123 2.73 2.45 11.15
C LYS A 123 1.22 2.43 11.38
N CYS A 124 0.63 1.25 11.58
CA CYS A 124 -0.80 1.11 11.86
C CYS A 124 -1.10 1.50 13.32
N ASP A 125 -2.33 1.99 13.53
CA ASP A 125 -2.88 2.20 14.86
C ASP A 125 -2.86 0.88 15.66
N GLU A 126 -2.64 0.97 16.97
CA GLU A 126 -2.51 -0.21 17.83
C GLU A 126 -3.77 -1.09 17.81
N LEU A 127 -4.95 -0.48 17.71
CA LEU A 127 -6.24 -1.19 17.64
C LEU A 127 -6.43 -1.92 16.30
N GLU A 128 -5.79 -1.44 15.24
CA GLU A 128 -5.88 -1.98 13.88
C GLU A 128 -4.88 -3.13 13.63
N ARG A 129 -3.82 -3.25 14.45
CA ARG A 129 -2.73 -4.21 14.23
C ARG A 129 -3.20 -5.66 14.23
N SER A 130 -4.23 -6.00 15.00
CA SER A 130 -4.80 -7.35 15.03
C SER A 130 -5.41 -7.74 13.68
N VAL A 131 -6.15 -6.82 13.07
CA VAL A 131 -6.76 -6.98 11.74
C VAL A 131 -5.68 -7.13 10.66
N VAL A 132 -4.64 -6.29 10.72
CA VAL A 132 -3.52 -6.36 9.76
C VAL A 132 -2.71 -7.66 9.93
N ALA A 133 -2.53 -8.14 11.17
CA ALA A 133 -1.90 -9.43 11.43
C ALA A 133 -2.74 -10.60 10.89
N GLU A 134 -4.07 -10.52 10.99
CA GLU A 134 -4.96 -11.51 10.39
C GLU A 134 -4.84 -11.53 8.85
N PHE A 135 -4.70 -10.38 8.20
CA PHE A 135 -4.45 -10.32 6.76
C PHE A 135 -3.13 -10.99 6.38
N TYR A 136 -2.08 -10.78 7.16
CA TYR A 136 -0.82 -11.50 6.98
C TYR A 136 -1.02 -13.01 7.11
N GLN A 137 -1.68 -13.45 8.18
CA GLN A 137 -1.93 -14.87 8.46
C GLN A 137 -2.79 -15.54 7.37
N ARG A 138 -3.83 -14.86 6.87
CA ARG A 138 -4.66 -15.35 5.75
C ARG A 138 -3.88 -15.52 4.45
N ALA A 139 -2.86 -14.69 4.19
CA ALA A 139 -2.06 -14.76 2.97
C ALA A 139 -0.87 -15.72 3.09
N PHE A 140 -0.20 -15.75 4.24
CA PHE A 140 1.04 -16.51 4.45
C PHE A 140 0.82 -17.85 5.16
N GLY A 141 -0.27 -18.00 5.93
CA GLY A 141 -0.52 -19.18 6.75
C GLY A 141 0.31 -19.22 8.04
N GLU A 142 0.91 -18.10 8.43
CA GLU A 142 1.83 -17.98 9.56
C GLU A 142 1.44 -16.77 10.42
N ASP A 143 1.54 -16.90 11.74
CA ASP A 143 1.37 -15.78 12.66
C ASP A 143 2.62 -14.90 12.67
N LEU A 144 2.42 -13.60 12.88
CA LEU A 144 3.55 -12.70 13.09
C LEU A 144 4.16 -12.97 14.48
N PRO A 145 5.50 -13.08 14.59
CA PRO A 145 6.18 -13.51 15.82
C PRO A 145 5.78 -12.72 17.08
N GLU A 146 5.38 -11.46 16.93
CA GLU A 146 5.05 -10.53 18.02
C GLU A 146 3.63 -9.94 17.88
N SER A 147 2.72 -10.62 17.16
CA SER A 147 1.30 -10.24 17.13
C SER A 147 0.78 -10.15 18.57
N ALA A 148 -0.11 -9.20 18.87
CA ALA A 148 -0.63 -8.97 20.22
C ALA A 148 -1.19 -10.23 20.92
N ALA A 149 -1.51 -11.29 20.15
CA ALA A 149 -1.81 -12.62 20.67
C ALA A 149 -0.68 -13.22 21.54
N ASN A 150 0.59 -12.94 21.26
CA ASN A 150 1.74 -13.42 22.03
C ASN A 150 2.08 -12.55 23.24
N VAL A 151 1.58 -11.31 23.32
CA VAL A 151 1.84 -10.41 24.46
C VAL A 151 0.94 -10.75 25.66
N VAL A 152 -0.21 -11.38 25.43
CA VAL A 152 -1.15 -11.78 26.50
C VAL A 152 -0.72 -13.09 27.20
N LEU A 153 0.27 -13.81 26.66
CA LEU A 153 0.75 -15.10 27.18
C LEU A 153 2.21 -15.06 27.69
N GLY A 154 2.77 -13.86 27.90
CA GLY A 154 4.12 -13.65 28.46
C GLY A 154 4.10 -13.21 29.92
#